data_AF-A0A1F7GZJ0-F1
#
_entry.id   AF-A0A1F7GZJ0-F1
#
_cell.length_a   1.000
_cell.length_b   1.000
_cell.length_c   1.000
_cell.angle_alpha   90.00
_cell.angle_beta   90.00
_cell.angle_gamma   90.00
#
_symmetry.space_group_name_H-M   'P 1'
#
loop_
_entity.id
_entity.type
_entity.pdbx_description
1 polymer ?
#
loop_
_entity_poly.entity_id
_entity_poly.type
_entity_poly.pdbx_seq_one_letter_code
_entity_poly.pdbx_strand_id
1 'polypeptide(L)'
;MKNRRITIGLIAIVLSLGLVIGSVVFAQNQEGGYEYPATSQEKVAVAKQLLSNLKTATDYEFEHGTTEEFRGRKVFSGASAEKIEALQDETMAQVHKLLARPESERQNAIKNIDTFATLANTKRSADVIEYKMRGDDPYKSAAKLELYTVGLHMYVVNESTNEVIQYGPRPFKEGEARITYNEIASLNQAKLQTIAENIAKEYSPVSLDNLTLKVNVKENEYTIRTFFRWEDTSTILDDKVHPFIQVGLSPGGDVVSYSNTLSL
;
A
#
# COMPACT_ATOMS: atom_id res chain seq x y z
N MET A 1 -28.61 -22.51 11.17
CA MET A 1 -28.36 -21.62 10.02
C MET A 1 -26.88 -21.63 9.72
N LYS A 2 -26.44 -22.20 8.59
CA LYS A 2 -25.04 -22.22 8.16
C LYS A 2 -24.64 -20.81 7.73
N ASN A 3 -23.56 -20.27 8.29
CA ASN A 3 -22.95 -19.01 7.87
C ASN A 3 -22.63 -19.09 6.38
N ARG A 4 -23.33 -18.30 5.56
CA ARG A 4 -23.10 -18.20 4.11
C ARG A 4 -21.86 -17.34 3.89
N ARG A 5 -20.74 -17.99 3.53
CA ARG A 5 -19.58 -17.31 2.96
C ARG A 5 -19.92 -16.89 1.54
N ILE A 6 -20.36 -15.65 1.38
CA ILE A 6 -20.32 -14.97 0.08
C ILE A 6 -18.90 -14.42 -0.01
N THR A 7 -18.00 -15.17 -0.64
CA THR A 7 -16.71 -14.64 -1.04
C THR A 7 -17.00 -13.74 -2.24
N ILE A 8 -17.27 -12.46 -1.95
CA ILE A 8 -17.24 -11.42 -2.98
C ILE A 8 -15.81 -11.46 -3.49
N GLY A 9 -15.59 -12.07 -4.67
CA GLY A 9 -14.34 -11.92 -5.40
C GLY A 9 -14.02 -10.43 -5.39
N LEU A 10 -13.00 -10.08 -4.62
CA LEU A 10 -12.69 -8.71 -4.26
C LEU A 10 -12.39 -7.98 -5.57
N ILE A 11 -13.38 -7.26 -6.10
CA ILE A 11 -13.09 -6.00 -6.76
C ILE A 11 -12.36 -5.22 -5.69
N ALA A 12 -11.05 -5.12 -5.86
CA ALA A 12 -10.15 -4.32 -5.06
C ALA A 12 -10.77 -2.94 -4.90
N ILE A 13 -11.40 -2.72 -3.75
CA ILE A 13 -11.78 -1.41 -3.27
C ILE A 13 -10.85 -1.18 -2.09
N VAL A 14 -9.58 -0.92 -2.41
CA VAL A 14 -8.67 -0.24 -1.50
C VAL A 14 -9.03 1.25 -1.56
N LEU A 15 -10.18 1.62 -1.00
CA LEU A 15 -10.66 3.02 -0.99
C LEU A 15 -10.12 3.86 0.18
N SER A 16 -8.90 3.60 0.64
CA SER A 16 -8.23 4.56 1.54
C SER A 16 -6.70 4.53 1.52
N LEU A 17 -6.09 3.69 0.68
CA LEU A 17 -4.64 3.59 0.56
C LEU A 17 -4.35 3.46 -0.93
N GLY A 18 -3.98 4.59 -1.55
CA GLY A 18 -3.68 4.69 -2.98
C GLY A 18 -2.49 3.83 -3.39
N LEU A 19 -2.73 2.53 -3.53
CA LEU A 19 -2.01 1.64 -4.41
C LEU A 19 -3.08 1.11 -5.35
N VAL A 20 -3.14 1.70 -6.55
CA VAL A 20 -3.81 1.03 -7.64
C VAL A 20 -3.01 -0.24 -7.84
N ILE A 21 -3.58 -1.38 -7.44
CA ILE A 21 -3.20 -2.65 -8.05
C ILE A 21 -3.36 -2.34 -9.52
N GLY A 22 -2.23 -2.20 -10.22
CA GLY A 22 -2.21 -2.13 -11.67
C GLY A 22 -3.02 -3.32 -12.12
N SER A 23 -4.28 -3.06 -12.41
CA SER A 23 -5.06 -4.00 -13.16
C SER A 23 -4.22 -4.13 -14.41
N VAL A 24 -3.86 -5.37 -14.74
CA VAL A 24 -3.30 -5.68 -16.04
C VAL A 24 -4.46 -5.50 -17.03
N VAL A 25 -4.94 -4.26 -17.13
CA VAL A 25 -5.67 -3.72 -18.25
C VAL A 25 -4.61 -3.70 -19.32
N PHE A 26 -4.74 -4.68 -20.21
CA PHE A 26 -4.09 -4.76 -21.50
C PHE A 26 -3.50 -3.41 -21.94
N ALA A 27 -2.19 -3.24 -21.74
CA ALA A 27 -1.42 -2.26 -22.48
C ALA A 27 -1.31 -2.77 -23.93
N GLN A 28 -2.42 -2.67 -24.68
CA GLN A 28 -2.30 -2.40 -26.09
C GLN A 28 -2.05 -0.90 -26.22
N ASN A 29 -0.85 -0.57 -26.71
CA ASN A 29 -0.44 0.75 -27.22
C ASN A 29 -0.20 1.85 -26.17
N GLN A 30 1.00 1.86 -25.57
CA GLN A 30 1.77 3.11 -25.47
C GLN A 30 3.25 2.82 -25.70
N GLU A 31 3.75 3.28 -26.85
CA GLU A 31 5.16 3.37 -27.20
C GLU A 31 5.82 4.45 -26.33
N GLY A 32 6.31 4.05 -25.15
CA GLY A 32 7.14 4.87 -24.28
C GLY A 32 8.31 4.02 -23.80
N GLY A 33 9.37 3.96 -24.62
CA GLY A 33 10.48 3.03 -24.47
C GLY A 33 11.34 3.31 -23.23
N TYR A 34 11.20 2.46 -22.22
CA TYR A 34 12.32 2.12 -21.34
C TYR A 34 12.74 0.68 -21.65
N GLU A 35 13.97 0.55 -22.15
CA GLU A 35 14.63 -0.74 -22.33
C GLU A 35 14.95 -1.32 -20.95
N TYR A 36 14.13 -2.25 -20.49
CA TYR A 36 14.49 -3.09 -19.36
C TYR A 36 15.72 -3.94 -19.73
N PRO A 37 16.69 -4.15 -18.83
CA PRO A 37 17.80 -5.07 -19.09
C PRO A 37 17.25 -6.45 -19.51
N ALA A 38 17.96 -7.19 -20.35
CA ALA A 38 17.45 -8.43 -20.96
C ALA A 38 16.91 -9.45 -19.93
N THR A 39 17.51 -9.51 -18.73
CA THR A 39 17.08 -10.33 -17.58
C THR A 39 15.74 -9.90 -16.99
N SER A 40 15.35 -8.64 -17.15
CA SER A 40 14.07 -8.09 -16.74
C SER A 40 12.97 -8.33 -17.77
N GLN A 41 13.30 -8.37 -19.07
CA GLN A 41 12.32 -8.69 -20.12
C GLN A 41 11.81 -10.14 -20.04
N GLU A 42 12.70 -11.10 -19.78
CA GLU A 42 12.33 -12.51 -19.58
C GLU A 42 11.41 -12.68 -18.37
N LYS A 43 11.74 -12.05 -17.24
CA LYS A 43 10.89 -12.02 -16.03
C LYS A 43 9.51 -11.43 -16.32
N VAL A 44 9.44 -10.35 -17.10
CA VAL A 44 8.16 -9.75 -17.52
C VAL A 44 7.36 -10.69 -18.41
N ALA A 45 8.01 -11.41 -19.33
CA ALA A 45 7.33 -12.39 -20.18
C ALA A 45 6.74 -13.55 -19.36
N VAL A 46 7.51 -14.08 -18.41
CA VAL A 46 7.03 -15.14 -17.51
C VAL A 46 5.90 -14.64 -16.60
N ALA A 47 5.99 -13.42 -16.07
CA ALA A 47 4.90 -12.82 -15.29
C ALA A 47 3.61 -12.69 -16.13
N LYS A 48 3.72 -12.26 -17.39
CA LYS A 48 2.57 -12.20 -18.31
C LYS A 48 1.97 -13.58 -18.56
N GLN A 49 2.79 -14.62 -18.71
CA GLN A 49 2.31 -15.99 -18.88
C GLN A 49 1.55 -16.48 -17.65
N LEU A 50 2.07 -16.24 -16.44
CA LEU A 50 1.40 -16.59 -15.19
C LEU A 50 0.01 -15.94 -15.09
N LEU A 51 -0.09 -14.65 -15.39
CA LEU A 51 -1.36 -13.91 -15.39
C LEU A 51 -2.32 -14.40 -16.48
N SER A 52 -1.81 -14.76 -17.66
CA SER A 52 -2.62 -15.37 -18.72
C SER A 52 -3.20 -16.71 -18.29
N ASN A 53 -2.40 -17.55 -17.62
CA ASN A 53 -2.86 -18.85 -17.12
C ASN A 53 -3.94 -18.69 -16.04
N LEU A 54 -3.75 -17.73 -15.12
CA LEU A 54 -4.77 -17.37 -14.13
C LEU A 54 -6.07 -16.96 -14.82
N LYS A 55 -6.00 -16.07 -15.82
CA LYS A 55 -7.18 -15.64 -16.57
C LYS A 55 -7.91 -16.83 -17.21
N THR A 56 -7.20 -17.72 -17.89
CA THR A 56 -7.79 -18.91 -18.52
C THR A 56 -8.47 -19.82 -17.47
N ALA A 57 -7.84 -20.02 -16.32
CA ALA A 57 -8.43 -20.80 -15.24
C ALA A 57 -9.68 -20.13 -14.63
N THR A 58 -9.65 -18.80 -14.47
CA THR A 58 -10.79 -18.01 -14.02
C THR A 58 -11.95 -18.09 -15.01
N ASP A 59 -11.69 -17.92 -16.31
CA ASP A 59 -12.72 -18.02 -17.35
C ASP A 59 -13.36 -19.43 -17.35
N TYR A 60 -12.54 -20.48 -17.29
CA TYR A 60 -13.02 -21.87 -17.21
C TYR A 60 -13.88 -22.11 -15.96
N GLU A 61 -13.44 -21.66 -14.79
CA GLU A 61 -14.21 -21.82 -13.55
C GLU A 61 -15.50 -20.98 -13.59
N PHE A 62 -15.53 -19.85 -14.30
CA PHE A 62 -16.72 -19.02 -14.40
C PHE A 62 -17.82 -19.66 -15.27
N GLU A 63 -17.41 -20.45 -16.26
CA GLU A 63 -18.28 -21.21 -17.14
C GLU A 63 -18.73 -22.54 -16.51
N HIS A 64 -17.83 -23.25 -15.82
CA HIS A 64 -18.06 -24.62 -15.37
C HIS A 64 -18.17 -24.80 -13.85
N GLY A 65 -17.78 -23.80 -13.07
CA GLY A 65 -17.79 -23.82 -11.61
C GLY A 65 -19.11 -23.34 -11.01
N THR A 66 -19.07 -23.12 -9.70
CA THR A 66 -20.20 -22.61 -8.91
C THR A 66 -20.16 -21.10 -8.83
N THR A 67 -21.28 -20.48 -9.21
CA THR A 67 -21.46 -19.04 -9.20
C THR A 67 -22.83 -18.67 -8.67
N GLU A 68 -22.99 -17.46 -8.15
CA GLU A 68 -24.27 -16.90 -7.73
C GLU A 68 -24.45 -15.46 -8.22
N GLU A 69 -25.68 -14.96 -8.16
CA GLU A 69 -25.97 -13.57 -8.48
C GLU A 69 -25.82 -12.69 -7.24
N PHE A 70 -24.93 -11.70 -7.31
CA PHE A 70 -24.70 -10.71 -6.27
C PHE A 70 -24.73 -9.31 -6.88
N ARG A 71 -25.71 -8.48 -6.46
CA ARG A 71 -25.91 -7.11 -6.96
C ARG A 71 -25.99 -7.04 -8.50
N GLY A 72 -26.74 -7.95 -9.12
CA GLY A 72 -26.92 -8.02 -10.57
C GLY A 72 -25.68 -8.48 -11.35
N ARG A 73 -24.69 -9.06 -10.67
CA ARG A 73 -23.47 -9.62 -11.28
C ARG A 73 -23.28 -11.07 -10.86
N LYS A 74 -22.87 -11.91 -11.80
CA LYS A 74 -22.48 -13.29 -11.54
C LYS A 74 -21.09 -13.28 -10.87
N VAL A 75 -20.99 -13.88 -9.69
CA VAL A 75 -19.75 -13.99 -8.90
C VAL A 75 -19.48 -15.44 -8.52
N PHE A 76 -18.23 -15.81 -8.31
CA PHE A 76 -17.88 -17.12 -7.78
C PHE A 76 -18.49 -17.34 -6.39
N SER A 77 -18.91 -18.57 -6.09
CA SER A 77 -19.36 -18.94 -4.76
C SER A 77 -18.93 -20.36 -4.37
N GLY A 78 -18.93 -20.65 -3.07
CA GLY A 78 -18.52 -21.95 -2.54
C GLY A 78 -17.09 -22.33 -2.92
N ALA A 79 -16.88 -23.59 -3.28
CA ALA A 79 -15.56 -24.13 -3.60
C ALA A 79 -14.87 -23.44 -4.78
N SER A 80 -15.64 -22.95 -5.77
CA SER A 80 -15.08 -22.22 -6.91
C SER A 80 -14.50 -20.87 -6.50
N ALA A 81 -15.11 -20.19 -5.52
CA ALA A 81 -14.57 -18.95 -5.01
C ALA A 81 -13.26 -19.18 -4.24
N GLU A 82 -13.23 -20.17 -3.34
CA GLU A 82 -12.03 -20.53 -2.58
C GLU A 82 -10.89 -20.96 -3.51
N LYS A 83 -11.20 -21.70 -4.59
CA LYS A 83 -10.23 -22.14 -5.59
C LYS A 83 -9.62 -20.97 -6.37
N ILE A 84 -10.45 -20.05 -6.87
CA ILE A 84 -9.96 -18.90 -7.64
C ILE A 84 -9.20 -17.91 -6.76
N GLU A 85 -9.66 -17.70 -5.51
CA GLU A 85 -8.93 -16.89 -4.53
C GLU A 85 -7.54 -17.47 -4.26
N ALA A 86 -7.44 -18.77 -3.97
CA ALA A 86 -6.15 -19.42 -3.74
C ALA A 86 -5.22 -19.36 -4.97
N LEU A 87 -5.76 -19.59 -6.17
CA LEU A 87 -4.99 -19.51 -7.41
C LEU A 87 -4.51 -18.09 -7.70
N GLN A 88 -5.36 -17.09 -7.43
CA GLN A 88 -5.00 -15.68 -7.57
C GLN A 88 -3.88 -15.31 -6.59
N ASP A 89 -4.00 -15.66 -5.32
CA ASP A 89 -2.99 -15.40 -4.29
C ASP A 89 -1.64 -16.03 -4.65
N GLU A 90 -1.65 -17.31 -5.07
CA GLU A 90 -0.45 -18.01 -5.48
C GLU A 90 0.21 -17.36 -6.71
N THR A 91 -0.60 -17.07 -7.74
CA THR A 91 -0.11 -16.45 -8.98
C THR A 91 0.50 -15.08 -8.70
N MET A 92 -0.18 -14.24 -7.92
CA MET A 92 0.30 -12.90 -7.59
C MET A 92 1.57 -12.97 -6.73
N ALA A 93 1.66 -13.90 -5.77
CA ALA A 93 2.89 -14.11 -5.00
C ALA A 93 4.08 -14.48 -5.90
N GLN A 94 3.87 -15.36 -6.90
CA GLN A 94 4.91 -15.71 -7.87
C GLN A 94 5.31 -14.53 -8.75
N VAL A 95 4.35 -13.78 -9.28
CA VAL A 95 4.60 -12.58 -10.10
C VAL A 95 5.38 -11.54 -9.31
N HIS A 96 4.96 -11.24 -8.09
CA HIS A 96 5.63 -10.24 -7.25
C HIS A 96 7.04 -10.66 -6.85
N LYS A 97 7.27 -11.94 -6.57
CA LYS A 97 8.60 -12.48 -6.30
C LYS A 97 9.51 -12.40 -7.52
N LEU A 98 8.96 -12.69 -8.71
CA LEU A 98 9.69 -12.68 -9.96
C LEU A 98 10.11 -11.26 -10.37
N LEU A 99 9.19 -10.30 -10.24
CA LEU A 99 9.38 -8.90 -10.61
C LEU A 99 10.08 -8.06 -9.53
N ALA A 100 10.32 -8.65 -8.36
CA ALA A 100 11.05 -8.02 -7.29
C ALA A 100 12.47 -7.67 -7.74
N ARG A 101 13.01 -6.55 -7.25
CA ARG A 101 14.43 -6.23 -7.41
C ARG A 101 15.33 -7.31 -6.80
N PRO A 102 16.62 -7.39 -7.13
CA PRO A 102 17.57 -8.19 -6.36
C PRO A 102 17.53 -7.84 -4.87
N GLU A 103 17.71 -8.83 -4.00
CA GLU A 103 17.71 -8.62 -2.53
C GLU A 103 18.76 -7.60 -2.09
N SER A 104 19.91 -7.56 -2.78
CA SER A 104 20.97 -6.58 -2.54
C SER A 104 20.52 -5.14 -2.76
N GLU A 105 19.66 -4.90 -3.76
CA GLU A 105 19.12 -3.57 -4.05
C GLU A 105 18.03 -3.16 -3.04
N ARG A 106 17.32 -4.13 -2.46
CA ARG A 106 16.32 -3.90 -1.41
C ARG A 106 16.91 -3.57 -0.04
N GLN A 107 18.19 -3.82 0.22
CA GLN A 107 18.78 -3.61 1.56
C GLN A 107 18.65 -2.15 2.03
N ASN A 108 18.74 -1.19 1.13
CA ASN A 108 18.55 0.22 1.47
C ASN A 108 17.09 0.52 1.86
N ALA A 109 16.11 -0.06 1.14
CA ALA A 109 14.70 0.04 1.51
C ALA A 109 14.44 -0.56 2.90
N ILE A 110 14.99 -1.76 3.16
CA ILE A 110 14.87 -2.45 4.45
C ILE A 110 15.48 -1.60 5.58
N LYS A 111 16.66 -1.01 5.36
CA LYS A 111 17.31 -0.10 6.33
C LYS A 111 16.47 1.15 6.59
N ASN A 112 15.89 1.76 5.56
CA ASN A 112 15.06 2.95 5.70
C ASN A 112 13.74 2.64 6.42
N ILE A 113 13.14 1.48 6.17
CA ILE A 113 11.99 0.98 6.93
C ILE A 113 12.36 0.79 8.40
N ASP A 114 13.52 0.19 8.68
CA ASP A 114 14.00 -0.01 10.05
C ASP A 114 14.16 1.32 10.80
N THR A 115 14.81 2.28 10.16
CA THR A 115 15.03 3.63 10.69
C THR A 115 13.70 4.34 10.97
N PHE A 116 12.76 4.26 10.02
CA PHE A 116 11.42 4.82 10.18
C PHE A 116 10.69 4.17 11.35
N ALA A 117 10.71 2.83 11.42
CA ALA A 117 9.97 2.09 12.41
C ALA A 117 10.51 2.30 13.84
N THR A 118 11.82 2.55 13.98
CA THR A 118 12.42 2.99 15.25
C THR A 118 11.94 4.39 15.64
N LEU A 119 11.98 5.37 14.72
CA LEU A 119 11.54 6.74 15.03
C LEU A 119 10.04 6.82 15.35
N ALA A 120 9.23 6.12 14.56
CA ALA A 120 7.79 6.07 14.71
C ALA A 120 7.35 5.22 15.93
N ASN A 121 8.30 4.53 16.60
CA ASN A 121 8.06 3.60 17.70
C ASN A 121 7.07 2.47 17.32
N THR A 122 7.18 1.96 16.10
CA THR A 122 6.26 0.97 15.51
C THR A 122 6.88 -0.42 15.42
N LYS A 123 8.21 -0.54 15.53
CA LYS A 123 8.92 -1.83 15.45
C LYS A 123 8.95 -2.55 16.80
N ARG A 124 8.56 -3.83 16.82
CA ARG A 124 8.93 -4.75 17.89
C ARG A 124 10.23 -5.45 17.53
N SER A 125 11.12 -5.67 18.49
CA SER A 125 12.48 -6.20 18.27
C SER A 125 12.54 -7.57 17.58
N ALA A 126 11.44 -8.31 17.53
CA ALA A 126 11.33 -9.62 16.87
C ALA A 126 10.68 -9.58 15.48
N ASP A 127 10.17 -8.42 15.02
CA ASP A 127 9.42 -8.37 13.77
C ASP A 127 10.37 -8.38 12.55
N VAL A 128 10.08 -9.30 11.63
CA VAL A 128 10.79 -9.45 10.35
C VAL A 128 10.19 -8.47 9.33
N ILE A 129 11.05 -7.82 8.55
CA ILE A 129 10.65 -6.98 7.42
C ILE A 129 10.43 -7.91 6.21
N GLU A 130 9.18 -8.01 5.76
CA GLU A 130 8.79 -8.91 4.68
C GLU A 130 8.40 -8.11 3.43
N TYR A 131 9.08 -8.35 2.30
CA TYR A 131 8.64 -7.87 1.00
C TYR A 131 7.33 -8.56 0.58
N LYS A 132 6.38 -7.79 0.05
CA LYS A 132 5.07 -8.30 -0.39
C LYS A 132 4.83 -8.12 -1.88
N MET A 133 5.02 -6.92 -2.40
CA MET A 133 4.72 -6.64 -3.79
C MET A 133 5.50 -5.46 -4.34
N ARG A 134 5.51 -5.38 -5.66
CA ARG A 134 5.98 -4.26 -6.46
C ARG A 134 4.85 -3.86 -7.40
N GLY A 135 4.61 -2.56 -7.54
CA GLY A 135 3.52 -2.01 -8.34
C GLY A 135 3.83 -0.60 -8.82
N ASP A 136 2.85 -0.02 -9.51
CA ASP A 136 2.93 1.35 -10.03
C ASP A 136 2.38 2.33 -9.00
N ASP A 137 2.95 3.53 -8.95
CA ASP A 137 2.37 4.63 -8.20
C ASP A 137 1.08 5.13 -8.89
N PRO A 138 -0.02 5.33 -8.14
CA PRO A 138 -1.28 5.75 -8.74
C PRO A 138 -1.33 7.23 -9.14
N TYR A 139 -0.43 8.06 -8.60
CA TYR A 139 -0.34 9.49 -8.87
C TYR A 139 0.70 9.82 -9.94
N LYS A 140 1.69 8.94 -10.17
CA LYS A 140 2.73 9.08 -11.18
C LYS A 140 3.10 7.72 -11.77
N SER A 141 2.51 7.39 -12.90
CA SER A 141 2.65 6.07 -13.57
C SER A 141 4.10 5.62 -13.86
N ALA A 142 5.04 6.56 -13.95
CA ALA A 142 6.47 6.28 -14.13
C ALA A 142 7.19 5.84 -12.84
N ALA A 143 6.65 6.17 -11.66
CA ALA A 143 7.22 5.76 -10.38
C ALA A 143 6.79 4.33 -10.02
N LYS A 144 7.76 3.53 -9.59
CA LYS A 144 7.55 2.16 -9.11
C LYS A 144 7.63 2.14 -7.60
N LEU A 145 6.71 1.41 -6.99
CA LEU A 145 6.58 1.28 -5.55
C LEU A 145 6.76 -0.16 -5.11
N GLU A 146 7.34 -0.34 -3.94
CA GLU A 146 7.45 -1.63 -3.26
C GLU A 146 6.68 -1.58 -1.93
N LEU A 147 5.91 -2.63 -1.64
CA LEU A 147 5.22 -2.79 -0.37
C LEU A 147 5.94 -3.82 0.50
N TYR A 148 6.15 -3.43 1.75
CA TYR A 148 6.72 -4.26 2.80
C TYR A 148 5.78 -4.31 4.01
N THR A 149 5.88 -5.35 4.81
CA THR A 149 5.17 -5.43 6.10
C THR A 149 6.12 -5.74 7.25
N VAL A 150 5.80 -5.21 8.42
CA VAL A 150 6.49 -5.48 9.69
C VAL A 150 5.41 -5.69 10.74
N GLY A 151 5.22 -6.93 11.18
CA GLY A 151 4.12 -7.30 12.09
C GLY A 151 2.75 -6.92 11.52
N LEU A 152 2.07 -5.96 12.15
CA LEU A 152 0.76 -5.44 11.75
C LEU A 152 0.83 -4.17 10.89
N HIS A 153 2.02 -3.72 10.54
CA HIS A 153 2.25 -2.49 9.78
C HIS A 153 2.60 -2.78 8.34
N MET A 154 2.29 -1.84 7.46
CA MET A 154 2.75 -1.82 6.08
C MET A 154 3.53 -0.54 5.78
N TYR A 155 4.48 -0.67 4.86
CA TYR A 155 5.35 0.39 4.38
C TYR A 155 5.32 0.34 2.85
N VAL A 156 5.14 1.50 2.22
CA VAL A 156 5.30 1.66 0.79
C VAL A 156 6.54 2.49 0.54
N VAL A 157 7.40 1.98 -0.32
CA VAL A 157 8.73 2.52 -0.59
C VAL A 157 8.83 2.89 -2.06
N ASN A 158 9.35 4.08 -2.37
CA ASN A 158 9.70 4.46 -3.73
C ASN A 158 10.93 3.64 -4.16
N GLU A 159 10.82 2.87 -5.24
CA GLU A 159 11.89 1.98 -5.71
C GLU A 159 13.17 2.73 -6.05
N SER A 160 13.04 3.92 -6.64
CA SER A 160 14.19 4.71 -7.12
C SER A 160 14.99 5.36 -6.00
N THR A 161 14.32 5.83 -4.94
CA THR A 161 14.96 6.54 -3.82
C THR A 161 15.16 5.65 -2.59
N ASN A 162 14.47 4.51 -2.51
CA ASN A 162 14.35 3.66 -1.32
C ASN A 162 13.71 4.35 -0.11
N GLU A 163 13.05 5.49 -0.31
CA GLU A 163 12.40 6.23 0.77
C GLU A 163 11.03 5.63 1.10
N VAL A 164 10.69 5.60 2.40
CA VAL A 164 9.33 5.29 2.84
C VAL A 164 8.44 6.47 2.45
N ILE A 165 7.51 6.25 1.55
CA ILE A 165 6.55 7.27 1.08
C ILE A 165 5.18 7.09 1.72
N GLN A 166 4.89 5.91 2.26
CA GLN A 166 3.65 5.65 2.96
C GLN A 166 3.87 4.66 4.09
N TYR A 167 3.17 4.87 5.20
CA TYR A 167 3.11 3.92 6.29
C TYR A 167 1.71 3.91 6.89
N GLY A 168 1.30 2.75 7.40
CA GLY A 168 0.04 2.59 8.12
C GLY A 168 -0.20 1.14 8.55
N PRO A 169 -1.42 0.83 9.03
CA PRO A 169 -1.80 -0.55 9.30
C PRO A 169 -1.85 -1.35 8.00
N ARG A 170 -1.33 -2.58 8.01
CA ARG A 170 -1.59 -3.49 6.89
C ARG A 170 -3.05 -3.95 6.90
N PRO A 171 -3.60 -4.43 5.76
CA PRO A 171 -4.87 -5.13 5.76
C PRO A 171 -4.89 -6.28 6.78
N PHE A 172 -5.91 -6.30 7.63
CA PHE A 172 -6.08 -7.32 8.65
C PHE A 172 -6.81 -8.53 8.07
N LYS A 173 -6.45 -9.73 8.54
CA LYS A 173 -7.23 -10.94 8.25
C LYS A 173 -8.44 -11.02 9.16
N GLU A 174 -9.51 -11.68 8.72
CA GLU A 174 -10.66 -11.91 9.60
C GLU A 174 -10.22 -12.69 10.86
N GLY A 175 -10.64 -12.23 12.04
CA GLY A 175 -10.24 -12.82 13.33
C GLY A 175 -8.85 -12.41 13.83
N GLU A 176 -8.10 -11.60 13.08
CA GLU A 176 -6.80 -11.09 13.51
C GLU A 176 -6.93 -9.88 14.47
N ALA A 177 -6.04 -9.80 15.44
CA ALA A 177 -5.94 -8.64 16.33
C ALA A 177 -5.53 -7.38 15.55
N ARG A 178 -6.18 -6.26 15.86
CA ARG A 178 -5.85 -4.95 15.26
C ARG A 178 -4.68 -4.30 15.99
N ILE A 179 -4.03 -3.35 15.32
CA ILE A 179 -3.07 -2.45 15.98
C ILE A 179 -3.82 -1.65 17.04
N THR A 180 -3.31 -1.68 18.26
CA THR A 180 -3.75 -0.81 19.34
C THR A 180 -2.76 0.34 19.44
N TYR A 181 -3.28 1.56 19.36
CA TYR A 181 -2.51 2.78 19.59
C TYR A 181 -2.77 3.29 21.02
N ASN A 182 -1.89 4.13 21.52
CA ASN A 182 -2.08 4.85 22.76
C ASN A 182 -3.15 5.92 22.57
N GLU A 183 -4.36 5.61 23.03
CA GLU A 183 -5.53 6.50 23.00
C GLU A 183 -5.59 7.46 24.19
N ILE A 184 -4.64 7.38 25.13
CA ILE A 184 -4.60 8.27 26.28
C ILE A 184 -4.20 9.66 25.78
N ALA A 185 -5.12 10.62 25.87
CA ALA A 185 -4.92 12.04 25.51
C ALA A 185 -3.93 12.75 26.45
N SER A 186 -2.68 12.31 26.39
CA SER A 186 -1.57 12.79 27.23
C SER A 186 -0.80 13.94 26.58
N LEU A 187 -0.96 14.13 25.26
CA LEU A 187 -0.31 15.18 24.50
C LEU A 187 -1.33 16.20 23.98
N ASN A 188 -0.98 17.48 24.07
CA ASN A 188 -1.75 18.54 23.43
C ASN A 188 -1.37 18.68 21.94
N GLN A 189 -2.17 19.42 21.17
CA GLN A 189 -1.94 19.60 19.74
C GLN A 189 -0.56 20.16 19.41
N ALA A 190 -0.02 21.07 20.22
CA ALA A 190 1.32 21.64 19.99
C ALA A 190 2.42 20.56 20.08
N LYS A 191 2.37 19.68 21.07
CA LYS A 191 3.30 18.55 21.18
C LYS A 191 3.13 17.55 20.03
N LEU A 192 1.88 17.24 19.66
CA LEU A 192 1.60 16.38 18.51
C LEU A 192 2.14 16.99 17.21
N GLN A 193 1.99 18.30 17.03
CA GLN A 193 2.55 19.00 15.87
C GLN A 193 4.08 18.90 15.86
N THR A 194 4.77 19.11 16.98
CA THR A 194 6.23 18.96 17.06
C THR A 194 6.68 17.54 16.67
N ILE A 195 5.97 16.51 17.12
CA ILE A 195 6.26 15.11 16.74
C ILE A 195 6.08 14.94 15.22
N ALA A 196 4.95 15.42 14.68
CA ALA A 196 4.65 15.34 13.26
C ALA A 196 5.67 16.09 12.39
N GLU A 197 6.09 17.29 12.81
CA GLU A 197 7.13 18.09 12.13
C GLU A 197 8.47 17.37 12.12
N ASN A 198 8.88 16.76 13.23
CA ASN A 198 10.14 16.02 13.31
C ASN A 198 10.15 14.84 12.33
N ILE A 199 9.05 14.09 12.26
CA ILE A 199 8.89 12.99 11.29
C ILE A 199 8.90 13.53 9.86
N ALA A 200 8.16 14.60 9.58
CA ALA A 200 8.07 15.16 8.24
C ALA A 200 9.40 15.74 7.75
N LYS A 201 10.19 16.38 8.63
CA LYS A 201 11.54 16.91 8.31
C LYS A 201 12.57 15.82 8.07
N GLU A 202 12.49 14.71 8.81
CA GLU A 202 13.43 13.60 8.67
C GLU A 202 13.24 12.84 7.34
N TYR A 203 11.98 12.68 6.89
CA TYR A 203 11.62 11.85 5.74
C TYR A 203 11.14 12.63 4.51
N SER A 204 11.37 13.94 4.48
CA SER A 204 11.14 14.74 3.27
C SER A 204 12.37 15.54 2.91
N PRO A 205 12.78 15.54 1.62
CA PRO A 205 13.85 16.41 1.15
C PRO A 205 13.42 17.88 1.08
N VAL A 206 12.13 18.19 1.25
CA VAL A 206 11.56 19.53 1.13
C VAL A 206 11.43 20.20 2.48
N SER A 207 11.88 21.46 2.58
CA SER A 207 11.64 22.28 3.77
C SER A 207 10.14 22.53 3.96
N LEU A 208 9.64 22.29 5.17
CA LEU A 208 8.25 22.54 5.54
C LEU A 208 7.88 24.03 5.51
N ASP A 209 8.86 24.94 5.57
CA ASP A 209 8.64 26.40 5.63
C ASP A 209 7.98 26.94 4.35
N ASN A 210 8.11 26.23 3.24
CA ASN A 210 7.53 26.59 1.95
C ASN A 210 6.15 25.96 1.72
N LEU A 211 5.63 25.19 2.69
CA LEU A 211 4.41 24.42 2.56
C LEU A 211 3.30 25.01 3.45
N THR A 212 2.06 24.82 3.02
CA THR A 212 0.90 25.24 3.82
C THR A 212 0.51 24.12 4.79
N LEU A 213 0.61 24.39 6.09
CA LEU A 213 0.13 23.46 7.12
C LEU A 213 -1.41 23.49 7.22
N LYS A 214 -2.01 22.31 7.11
CA LYS A 214 -3.41 22.02 7.44
C LYS A 214 -3.46 20.99 8.55
N VAL A 215 -4.30 21.26 9.55
CA VAL A 215 -4.53 20.33 10.67
C VAL A 215 -5.97 19.84 10.60
N ASN A 216 -6.16 18.52 10.65
CA ASN A 216 -7.47 17.89 10.65
C ASN A 216 -7.56 16.93 11.84
N VAL A 217 -8.67 16.99 12.58
CA VAL A 217 -8.95 16.06 13.68
C VAL A 217 -10.11 15.17 13.26
N LYS A 218 -9.89 13.85 13.27
CA LYS A 218 -10.96 12.87 13.10
C LYS A 218 -11.25 12.23 14.44
N GLU A 219 -12.47 12.41 14.90
CA GLU A 219 -12.97 11.85 16.15
C GLU A 219 -14.19 10.98 15.87
N ASN A 220 -14.22 9.82 16.50
CA ASN A 220 -15.41 9.00 16.67
C ASN A 220 -15.49 8.53 18.12
N GLU A 221 -16.53 7.78 18.47
CA GLU A 221 -16.81 7.32 19.84
C GLU A 221 -15.62 6.59 20.51
N TYR A 222 -14.69 6.04 19.74
CA TYR A 222 -13.60 5.19 20.25
C TYR A 222 -12.18 5.69 19.93
N THR A 223 -12.03 6.66 19.04
CA THR A 223 -10.71 7.07 18.53
C THR A 223 -10.68 8.55 18.19
N ILE A 224 -9.61 9.23 18.63
CA ILE A 224 -9.25 10.56 18.18
C ILE A 224 -7.95 10.44 17.39
N ARG A 225 -7.89 11.06 16.21
CA ARG A 225 -6.69 11.12 15.37
C ARG A 225 -6.46 12.54 14.91
N THR A 226 -5.22 13.01 15.05
CA THR A 226 -4.82 14.32 14.54
C THR A 226 -3.91 14.12 13.34
N PHE A 227 -4.27 14.73 12.22
CA PHE A 227 -3.53 14.70 10.97
C PHE A 227 -2.93 16.07 10.71
N PHE A 228 -1.61 16.13 10.59
CA PHE A 228 -0.85 17.31 10.19
C PHE A 228 -0.43 17.11 8.74
N ARG A 229 -0.86 18.01 7.85
CA ARG A 229 -0.60 17.93 6.41
C ARG A 229 0.07 19.21 5.94
N TRP A 230 1.25 19.09 5.33
CA TRP A 230 1.96 20.17 4.67
C TRP A 230 1.77 20.02 3.16
N GLU A 231 1.08 20.97 2.53
CA GLU A 231 0.77 20.94 1.09
C GLU A 231 1.64 21.95 0.31
N ASP A 232 2.16 21.50 -0.83
CA ASP A 232 2.70 22.38 -1.87
C ASP A 232 1.54 22.87 -2.74
N THR A 233 1.10 24.10 -2.52
CA THR A 233 -0.01 24.71 -3.27
C THR A 233 0.40 25.26 -4.63
N SER A 234 1.70 25.23 -4.96
CA SER A 234 2.23 25.76 -6.24
C SER A 234 2.06 24.78 -7.40
N THR A 235 1.89 23.49 -7.12
CA THR A 235 1.78 22.42 -8.11
C THR A 235 0.56 21.54 -7.85
N ILE A 236 0.10 20.81 -8.87
CA ILE A 236 -1.04 19.89 -8.80
C ILE A 236 -0.63 18.59 -9.50
N LEU A 237 -0.87 17.44 -8.86
CA LEU A 237 -0.67 16.11 -9.42
C LEU A 237 -1.79 15.74 -10.41
N ASP A 238 -1.60 14.66 -11.17
CA ASP A 238 -2.51 14.21 -12.24
C ASP A 238 -3.96 13.97 -11.76
N ASP A 239 -4.13 13.61 -10.48
CA ASP A 239 -5.43 13.37 -9.83
C ASP A 239 -6.09 14.64 -9.25
N LYS A 240 -5.53 15.82 -9.54
CA LYS A 240 -5.94 17.14 -9.03
C LYS A 240 -5.66 17.35 -7.52
N VAL A 241 -4.73 16.60 -6.94
CA VAL A 241 -4.30 16.78 -5.55
C VAL A 241 -2.99 17.57 -5.50
N HIS A 242 -2.90 18.53 -4.59
CA HIS A 242 -1.64 19.20 -4.27
C HIS A 242 -0.68 18.22 -3.61
N PRO A 243 0.58 18.08 -4.07
CA PRO A 243 1.59 17.29 -3.39
C PRO A 243 1.70 17.65 -1.91
N PHE A 244 1.98 16.67 -1.05
CA PHE A 244 1.91 16.87 0.38
C PHE A 244 2.72 15.86 1.19
N ILE A 245 3.03 16.24 2.43
CA ILE A 245 3.42 15.32 3.50
C ILE A 245 2.29 15.31 4.52
N GLN A 246 1.86 14.14 4.97
CA GLN A 246 0.87 14.01 6.02
C GLN A 246 1.33 13.02 7.08
N VAL A 247 1.26 13.43 8.35
CA VAL A 247 1.49 12.58 9.51
C VAL A 247 0.21 12.51 10.33
N GLY A 248 -0.28 11.29 10.56
CA GLY A 248 -1.41 11.01 11.45
C GLY A 248 -0.90 10.47 12.78
N LEU A 249 -1.35 11.06 13.88
CA LEU A 249 -0.98 10.68 15.24
C LEU A 249 -2.20 10.28 16.07
N SER A 250 -1.99 9.34 17.01
CA SER A 250 -2.91 9.09 18.12
C SER A 250 -2.79 10.20 19.18
N PRO A 251 -3.72 10.30 20.15
CA PRO A 251 -3.65 11.27 21.24
C PRO A 251 -2.44 11.06 22.18
N GLY A 252 -1.93 9.82 22.22
CA GLY A 252 -0.71 9.45 22.94
C GLY A 252 0.58 9.68 22.14
N GLY A 253 0.49 10.12 20.88
CA GLY A 253 1.64 10.43 20.04
C GLY A 253 2.14 9.29 19.14
N ASP A 254 1.44 8.16 19.09
CA ASP A 254 1.84 7.06 18.19
C ASP A 254 1.56 7.42 16.73
N VAL A 255 2.46 7.04 15.83
CA VAL A 255 2.28 7.25 14.39
C VAL A 255 1.28 6.22 13.84
N VAL A 256 0.13 6.70 13.37
CA VAL A 256 -0.94 5.85 12.82
C VAL A 256 -0.91 5.80 11.30
N SER A 257 -0.37 6.84 10.66
CA SER A 257 -0.23 6.92 9.22
C SER A 257 0.82 7.94 8.83
N TYR A 258 1.53 7.69 7.75
CA TYR A 258 2.42 8.65 7.10
C TYR A 258 2.20 8.59 5.58
N SER A 259 2.30 9.72 4.91
CA SER A 259 2.26 9.81 3.46
C SER A 259 3.14 10.98 3.00
N ASN A 260 3.96 10.77 1.97
CA ASN A 260 4.77 11.80 1.33
C ASN A 260 4.64 11.64 -0.18
N THR A 261 3.92 12.57 -0.81
CA THR A 261 3.77 12.62 -2.26
C THR A 261 4.70 13.63 -2.92
N LEU A 262 5.48 14.39 -2.12
CA LEU A 262 6.53 15.29 -2.64
C LEU A 262 7.75 14.51 -3.14
N SER A 263 7.95 13.29 -2.65
CA SER A 263 9.03 12.39 -3.04
C SER A 263 8.69 11.48 -4.24
N LEU A 264 7.58 11.77 -4.94
CA LEU A 264 7.12 11.00 -6.12
C LEU A 264 7.73 11.50 -7.43
#